data_AF-A0A7C1ZIF2-F1
#
_entry.id   AF-A0A7C1ZIF2-F1
#
_cell.length_a   1.000
_cell.length_b   1.000
_cell.length_c   1.000
_cell.angle_alpha   90.00
_cell.angle_beta   90.00
_cell.angle_gamma   90.00
#
_symmetry.space_group_name_H-M   'P 1'
#
loop_
_entity.id
_entity.type
_entity.pdbx_description
1 polymer ?
#
loop_
_entity_poly.entity_id
_entity_poly.type
_entity_poly.pdbx_seq_one_letter_code
_entity_poly.pdbx_strand_id
1 'polypeptide(L)'
;MRPLSSTEEVETIQEAIGDNTVPGASAHLKAALDLLSRKTNPDYRNSIKESISSVESVSCAITGSKSATFGDALKELAKKHPLHGALKDGFIKLYGYTSNSDGIRHAMLDEPQLTQADAIYFLVSCSAFVNYLKSKITE
;
A
#
# COMPACT_ATOMS: atom_id res chain seq x y z
N MET A 1 9.92 16.67 -16.12
CA MET A 1 8.59 16.81 -15.47
C MET A 1 8.53 15.85 -14.29
N ARG A 2 8.11 16.31 -13.10
CA ARG A 2 7.96 15.43 -11.92
C ARG A 2 6.75 14.51 -12.14
N PRO A 3 6.84 13.21 -11.85
CA PRO A 3 5.72 12.28 -12.01
C PRO A 3 4.76 12.27 -10.80
N LEU A 4 4.52 13.41 -10.15
CA LEU A 4 3.53 13.56 -9.07
C LEU A 4 2.82 14.88 -9.34
N SER A 5 1.51 14.84 -9.60
CA SER A 5 0.80 15.92 -10.29
C SER A 5 -0.19 16.70 -9.42
N SER A 6 -0.37 16.35 -8.15
CA SER A 6 -1.07 17.22 -7.19
C SER A 6 -0.30 17.37 -5.86
N THR A 7 -0.48 18.51 -5.19
CA THR A 7 0.15 18.78 -3.88
C THR A 7 -0.31 17.75 -2.83
N GLU A 8 -1.58 17.36 -2.89
CA GLU A 8 -2.23 16.42 -1.98
C GLU A 8 -1.63 15.01 -2.10
N GLU A 9 -1.29 14.56 -3.31
CA GLU A 9 -0.61 13.27 -3.52
C GLU A 9 0.76 13.25 -2.82
N VAL A 10 1.52 14.34 -2.98
CA VAL A 10 2.86 14.47 -2.40
C VAL A 10 2.76 14.51 -0.87
N GLU A 11 1.86 15.32 -0.33
CA GLU A 11 1.63 15.45 1.12
C GLU A 11 1.20 14.12 1.72
N THR A 12 0.26 13.41 1.10
CA THR A 12 -0.22 12.10 1.55
C THR A 12 0.93 11.09 1.68
N ILE A 13 1.82 11.04 0.68
CA ILE A 13 2.98 10.15 0.68
C ILE A 13 3.97 10.57 1.77
N GLN A 14 4.26 11.86 1.89
CA GLN A 14 5.20 12.38 2.87
C GLN A 14 4.73 12.17 4.31
N GLU A 15 3.45 12.37 4.58
CA GLU A 15 2.83 12.09 5.89
C GLU A 15 2.98 10.61 6.25
N ALA A 16 2.63 9.71 5.31
CA ALA A 16 2.69 8.27 5.54
C ALA A 16 4.12 7.75 5.79
N ILE A 17 5.10 8.32 5.09
CA ILE A 17 6.53 8.03 5.28
C ILE A 17 7.05 8.67 6.58
N GLY A 18 6.64 9.89 6.91
CA GLY A 18 7.10 10.63 8.09
C GLY A 18 6.60 10.04 9.41
N ASP A 19 5.43 9.40 9.39
CA ASP A 19 4.85 8.73 10.54
C ASP A 19 5.56 7.37 10.81
N ASN A 20 6.28 7.30 11.92
CA ASN A 20 7.02 6.12 12.37
C ASN A 20 6.28 5.24 13.39
N THR A 21 4.96 5.40 13.56
CA THR A 21 4.13 4.56 14.43
C THR A 21 4.22 3.08 14.05
N VAL A 22 4.34 2.81 12.73
CA VAL A 22 4.63 1.48 12.18
C VAL A 22 5.86 1.60 11.28
N PRO A 23 7.09 1.38 11.80
CA PRO A 23 8.33 1.61 11.06
C PRO A 23 8.43 0.81 9.75
N GLY A 24 7.93 -0.42 9.74
CA GLY A 24 7.90 -1.26 8.53
C GLY A 24 7.09 -0.62 7.40
N ALA A 25 5.95 0.00 7.72
CA ALA A 25 5.12 0.66 6.74
C ALA A 25 5.82 1.89 6.12
N SER A 26 6.43 2.72 6.96
CA SER A 26 7.22 3.88 6.52
C SER A 26 8.39 3.46 5.62
N ALA A 27 9.14 2.42 6.01
CA ALA A 27 10.27 1.92 5.24
C ALA A 27 9.86 1.42 3.85
N HIS A 28 8.77 0.64 3.77
CA HIS A 28 8.24 0.15 2.50
C HIS A 28 7.72 1.27 1.58
N LEU A 29 7.01 2.26 2.13
CA LEU A 29 6.56 3.42 1.33
C LEU A 29 7.73 4.25 0.79
N LYS A 30 8.79 4.43 1.60
CA LYS A 30 10.01 5.09 1.16
C LYS A 30 10.70 4.31 0.04
N ALA A 31 10.85 2.99 0.20
CA ALA A 31 11.41 2.14 -0.84
C ALA A 31 10.59 2.19 -2.14
N ALA A 32 9.26 2.18 -2.03
CA ALA A 32 8.36 2.30 -3.17
C ALA A 32 8.56 3.62 -3.94
N LEU A 33 8.71 4.74 -3.22
CA LEU A 33 8.99 6.05 -3.80
C LEU A 33 10.37 6.09 -4.47
N ASP A 34 11.40 5.53 -3.84
CA ASP A 34 12.75 5.46 -4.38
C ASP A 34 12.79 4.63 -5.69
N LEU A 35 12.04 3.52 -5.75
CA LEU A 35 11.88 2.66 -6.93
C LEU A 35 11.16 3.37 -8.09
N LEU A 36 10.08 4.10 -7.78
CA LEU A 36 9.29 4.87 -8.74
C LEU A 36 10.07 6.05 -9.33
N SER A 37 10.87 6.73 -8.49
CA SER A 37 11.51 8.00 -8.83
C SER A 37 12.90 7.86 -9.46
N ARG A 38 13.38 6.64 -9.72
CA ARG A 38 14.66 6.42 -10.40
C ARG A 38 14.66 7.10 -11.76
N LYS A 39 15.69 7.90 -12.03
CA LYS A 39 15.86 8.61 -13.31
C LYS A 39 16.13 7.67 -14.48
N THR A 40 16.76 6.53 -14.21
CA THR A 40 17.13 5.50 -15.20
C THR A 40 16.50 4.18 -14.79
N ASN A 41 15.77 3.54 -15.71
CA ASN A 41 15.09 2.26 -15.52
C ASN A 41 14.25 2.21 -14.21
N PRO A 42 13.19 3.04 -14.10
CA PRO A 42 12.30 3.01 -12.94
C PRO A 42 11.65 1.64 -12.79
N ASP A 43 11.50 1.21 -11.53
CA ASP A 43 11.05 -0.14 -11.20
C ASP A 43 9.62 -0.09 -10.66
N TYR A 44 8.67 0.08 -11.58
CA TYR A 44 7.25 0.22 -11.27
C TYR A 44 6.69 -1.02 -10.58
N ARG A 45 7.11 -2.21 -11.02
CA ARG A 45 6.67 -3.48 -10.43
C ARG A 45 7.06 -3.56 -8.96
N ASN A 46 8.34 -3.34 -8.64
CA ASN A 46 8.75 -3.41 -7.24
C ASN A 46 8.24 -2.21 -6.44
N SER A 47 8.04 -1.04 -7.05
CA SER A 47 7.36 0.09 -6.39
C SER A 47 5.97 -0.31 -5.90
N ILE A 48 5.15 -0.91 -6.76
CA ILE A 48 3.81 -1.41 -6.41
C ILE A 48 3.90 -2.47 -5.30
N LYS A 49 4.83 -3.43 -5.41
CA LYS A 49 5.04 -4.47 -4.40
C LYS A 49 5.35 -3.87 -3.03
N GLU A 50 6.26 -2.91 -2.95
CA GLU A 50 6.60 -2.22 -1.71
C GLU A 50 5.42 -1.39 -1.18
N SER A 51 4.63 -0.74 -2.03
CA SER A 51 3.41 -0.05 -1.62
C SER A 51 2.44 -1.00 -0.91
N ILE A 52 2.25 -2.22 -1.41
CA ILE A 52 1.38 -3.24 -0.78
C ILE A 52 2.00 -3.77 0.53
N SER A 53 3.30 -4.05 0.54
CA SER A 53 4.02 -4.49 1.75
C SER A 53 3.88 -3.48 2.90
N SER A 54 3.72 -2.19 2.61
CA SER A 54 3.45 -1.18 3.64
C SER A 54 2.11 -1.40 4.35
N VAL A 55 1.08 -1.80 3.61
CA VAL A 55 -0.26 -2.09 4.12
C VAL A 55 -0.25 -3.40 4.91
N GLU A 56 0.48 -4.41 4.43
CA GLU A 56 0.75 -5.65 5.17
C GLU A 56 1.43 -5.36 6.52
N SER A 57 2.39 -4.44 6.54
CA SER A 57 3.08 -4.04 7.78
C SER A 57 2.15 -3.42 8.82
N VAL A 58 1.26 -2.51 8.40
CA VAL A 58 0.25 -1.94 9.31
C VAL A 58 -0.76 -3.00 9.74
N SER A 59 -1.12 -3.91 8.84
CA SER A 59 -2.03 -5.03 9.12
C SER A 59 -1.50 -5.96 10.21
N CYS A 60 -0.21 -6.33 10.14
CA CYS A 60 0.46 -7.09 11.19
C CYS A 60 0.50 -6.33 12.53
N ALA A 61 0.74 -5.02 12.49
CA ALA A 61 0.73 -4.18 13.69
C ALA A 61 -0.65 -4.14 14.38
N ILE A 62 -1.74 -3.99 13.60
CA ILE A 62 -3.12 -3.97 14.11
C ILE A 62 -3.52 -5.29 14.76
N THR A 63 -3.15 -6.40 14.13
CA THR A 63 -3.55 -7.75 14.57
C THR A 63 -2.65 -8.32 15.67
N GLY A 64 -1.45 -7.77 15.85
CA GLY A 64 -0.41 -8.37 16.69
C GLY A 64 0.12 -9.70 16.15
N SER A 65 -0.19 -10.06 14.89
CA SER A 65 0.24 -11.30 14.25
C SER A 65 1.30 -11.01 13.20
N LYS A 66 2.42 -11.73 13.27
CA LYS A 66 3.56 -11.58 12.34
C LYS A 66 3.26 -12.08 10.93
N SER A 67 2.18 -12.82 10.75
CA SER A 67 1.78 -13.43 9.48
C SER A 67 0.30 -13.17 9.18
N ALA A 68 -0.29 -12.13 9.78
CA ALA A 68 -1.65 -11.75 9.44
C ALA A 68 -1.72 -11.33 7.98
N THR A 69 -2.70 -11.89 7.27
CA THR A 69 -3.01 -11.39 5.95
C THR A 69 -3.70 -10.04 6.06
N PHE A 70 -3.69 -9.28 4.97
CA PHE A 70 -4.47 -8.05 4.87
C PHE A 70 -5.96 -8.24 5.24
N GLY A 71 -6.55 -9.36 4.79
CA GLY A 71 -7.92 -9.72 5.13
C GLY A 71 -8.14 -9.97 6.62
N ASP A 72 -7.14 -10.50 7.34
CA ASP A 72 -7.22 -10.72 8.78
C ASP A 72 -7.18 -9.41 9.56
N ALA A 73 -6.34 -8.47 9.15
CA ALA A 73 -6.31 -7.14 9.76
C ALA A 73 -7.60 -6.37 9.60
N LEU A 74 -8.24 -6.44 8.42
CA LEU A 74 -9.55 -5.83 8.23
C LEU A 74 -10.64 -6.44 9.11
N LYS A 75 -10.60 -7.76 9.35
CA LYS A 75 -11.54 -8.42 10.27
C LYS A 75 -11.31 -7.96 11.71
N GLU A 76 -10.06 -7.89 12.16
CA GLU A 76 -9.75 -7.40 13.51
C GLU A 76 -10.10 -5.91 13.69
N LEU A 77 -9.81 -5.09 12.69
CA LEU A 77 -10.19 -3.67 12.69
C LEU A 77 -11.71 -3.51 12.80
N ALA A 78 -12.48 -4.30 12.04
CA ALA A 78 -13.94 -4.27 12.06
C ALA A 78 -14.57 -4.66 13.40
N LYS A 79 -13.83 -5.34 14.30
CA LYS A 79 -14.30 -5.62 15.68
C LYS A 79 -14.22 -4.41 16.58
N LYS A 80 -13.23 -3.53 16.35
CA LYS A 80 -12.95 -2.36 17.21
C LYS A 80 -13.56 -1.07 16.64
N HIS A 81 -13.63 -0.95 15.32
CA HIS A 81 -14.20 0.21 14.63
C HIS A 81 -15.22 -0.28 13.59
N PRO A 82 -16.44 0.29 13.55
CA PRO A 82 -17.45 -0.10 12.58
C PRO A 82 -16.99 0.23 11.16
N LEU A 83 -16.51 -0.79 10.44
CA LEU A 83 -16.16 -0.71 9.02
C LEU A 83 -17.32 -1.29 8.19
N HIS A 84 -17.86 -0.50 7.26
CA HIS A 84 -18.94 -0.96 6.41
C HIS A 84 -18.50 -2.18 5.58
N GLY A 85 -19.33 -3.23 5.52
CA GLY A 85 -18.99 -4.50 4.86
C GLY A 85 -18.57 -4.34 3.39
N ALA A 86 -19.27 -3.49 2.64
CA ALA A 86 -18.91 -3.22 1.24
C ALA A 86 -17.53 -2.55 1.08
N LEU A 87 -17.15 -1.67 2.02
CA LEU A 87 -15.85 -1.01 1.99
C LEU A 87 -14.73 -2.02 2.27
N LYS A 88 -14.93 -2.87 3.28
CA LYS A 88 -14.04 -3.99 3.60
C LYS A 88 -13.83 -4.91 2.37
N ASP A 89 -14.91 -5.31 1.72
CA ASP A 89 -14.85 -6.22 0.57
C ASP A 89 -14.20 -5.54 -0.66
N GLY A 90 -14.40 -4.23 -0.82
CA GLY A 90 -13.73 -3.42 -1.85
C GLY A 90 -12.21 -3.45 -1.69
N PHE A 91 -11.71 -3.23 -0.46
CA PHE A 91 -10.28 -3.35 -0.19
C PHE A 91 -9.76 -4.76 -0.46
N ILE A 92 -10.44 -5.80 0.05
CA ILE A 92 -10.01 -7.20 -0.17
C ILE A 92 -9.84 -7.49 -1.66
N LYS A 93 -10.78 -7.05 -2.51
CA LYS A 93 -10.70 -7.23 -3.97
C LYS A 93 -9.53 -6.46 -4.58
N LEU A 94 -9.31 -5.21 -4.16
CA LEU A 94 -8.22 -4.37 -4.67
C LEU A 94 -6.83 -4.98 -4.34
N TYR A 95 -6.64 -5.50 -3.13
CA TYR A 95 -5.39 -6.18 -2.76
C TYR A 95 -5.29 -7.59 -3.34
N GLY A 96 -6.43 -8.27 -3.59
CA GLY A 96 -6.45 -9.53 -4.32
C GLY A 96 -5.88 -9.41 -5.75
N TYR A 97 -6.15 -8.29 -6.43
CA TYR A 97 -5.57 -7.98 -7.75
C TYR A 97 -4.04 -7.94 -7.73
N THR A 98 -3.44 -7.56 -6.61
CA THR A 98 -1.98 -7.42 -6.50
C THR A 98 -1.29 -8.67 -5.95
N SER A 99 -2.03 -9.60 -5.34
CA SER A 99 -1.49 -10.73 -4.59
C SER A 99 -1.58 -12.10 -5.30
N ASN A 100 -2.47 -12.31 -6.26
CA ASN A 100 -2.69 -13.64 -6.85
C ASN A 100 -1.60 -14.08 -7.85
N SER A 101 -1.59 -15.37 -8.16
CA SER A 101 -0.75 -16.05 -9.16
C SER A 101 -0.79 -15.43 -10.57
N ASP A 102 -1.85 -14.69 -10.89
CA ASP A 102 -2.03 -13.93 -12.14
C ASP A 102 -1.87 -12.40 -11.95
N GLY A 103 -1.56 -11.96 -10.73
CA GLY A 103 -1.40 -10.56 -10.37
C GLY A 103 0.03 -10.03 -10.56
N ILE A 104 0.21 -8.74 -10.32
CA ILE A 104 1.47 -7.99 -10.50
C ILE A 104 2.69 -8.64 -9.81
N ARG A 105 2.47 -9.37 -8.71
CA ARG A 105 3.51 -9.99 -7.87
C ARG A 105 3.99 -11.36 -8.37
N HIS A 106 3.24 -12.04 -9.26
CA HIS A 106 3.53 -13.41 -9.72
C HIS A 106 3.55 -13.61 -11.25
N ALA A 107 3.04 -12.66 -12.04
CA ALA A 107 3.11 -12.74 -13.50
C ALA A 107 4.56 -12.53 -14.00
N MET A 108 5.29 -13.63 -14.17
CA MET A 108 6.60 -13.75 -14.83
C MET A 108 6.50 -14.06 -16.33
N LEU A 109 5.30 -14.42 -16.84
CA LEU A 109 5.19 -15.10 -18.14
C LEU A 109 4.44 -14.34 -19.24
N ASP A 110 3.60 -13.35 -18.94
CA ASP A 110 2.98 -12.46 -19.93
C ASP A 110 2.64 -11.12 -19.25
N GLU A 111 3.41 -10.07 -19.51
CA GLU A 111 3.26 -8.79 -18.81
C GLU A 111 2.04 -7.99 -19.29
N PRO A 112 1.17 -7.50 -18.39
CA PRO A 112 0.62 -6.17 -18.58
C PRO A 112 1.79 -5.19 -18.45
N GLN A 113 2.02 -4.36 -19.47
CA GLN A 113 3.00 -3.28 -19.44
C GLN A 113 2.66 -2.32 -18.28
N LEU A 114 3.21 -2.57 -17.09
CA LEU A 114 2.99 -1.72 -15.92
C LEU A 114 3.58 -0.35 -16.19
N THR A 115 2.74 0.66 -16.07
CA THR A 115 3.09 2.03 -16.38
C THR A 115 3.51 2.77 -15.12
N GLN A 116 4.09 3.95 -15.33
CA GLN A 116 4.31 4.90 -14.25
C GLN A 116 3.01 5.27 -13.53
N ALA A 117 1.89 5.37 -14.27
CA ALA A 117 0.59 5.72 -13.70
C ALA A 117 0.10 4.64 -12.73
N ASP A 118 0.31 3.36 -13.05
CA ASP A 118 -0.04 2.26 -12.15
C ASP A 118 0.75 2.36 -10.84
N ALA A 119 2.07 2.59 -10.92
CA ALA A 119 2.89 2.70 -9.72
C ALA A 119 2.57 3.95 -8.88
N ILE A 120 2.26 5.09 -9.50
CA ILE A 120 1.76 6.28 -8.79
C ILE A 120 0.45 5.96 -8.09
N TYR A 121 -0.50 5.35 -8.80
CA TYR A 121 -1.81 5.01 -8.24
C TYR A 121 -1.68 4.14 -6.99
N PHE A 122 -0.86 3.08 -7.03
CA PHE A 122 -0.65 2.21 -5.88
C PHE A 122 0.12 2.89 -4.76
N LEU A 123 1.13 3.70 -5.05
CA LEU A 123 1.87 4.43 -4.03
C LEU A 123 0.96 5.40 -3.28
N VAL A 124 0.23 6.25 -4.00
CA VAL A 124 -0.70 7.22 -3.40
C VAL A 124 -1.82 6.52 -2.62
N SER A 125 -2.46 5.51 -3.23
CA SER A 125 -3.57 4.80 -2.59
C SER A 125 -3.14 4.05 -1.34
N CYS A 126 -1.97 3.39 -1.36
CA CYS A 126 -1.44 2.70 -0.19
C CYS A 126 -1.00 3.69 0.89
N SER A 127 -0.38 4.82 0.54
CA SER A 127 -0.05 5.88 1.51
C SER A 127 -1.31 6.43 2.20
N ALA A 128 -2.34 6.79 1.44
CA ALA A 128 -3.60 7.27 1.99
C ALA A 128 -4.24 6.24 2.92
N PHE A 129 -4.22 4.97 2.51
CA PHE A 129 -4.80 3.89 3.28
C PHE A 129 -3.99 3.55 4.54
N VAL A 130 -2.65 3.62 4.48
CA VAL A 130 -1.78 3.52 5.66
C VAL A 130 -2.10 4.62 6.67
N ASN A 131 -2.26 5.87 6.23
CA ASN A 131 -2.65 6.97 7.11
C ASN A 131 -4.01 6.71 7.76
N TYR A 132 -4.99 6.24 6.97
CA TYR A 132 -6.30 5.85 7.47
C TYR A 132 -6.23 4.73 8.52
N LEU A 133 -5.44 3.68 8.27
CA LEU A 133 -5.31 2.57 9.22
C LEU A 133 -4.60 3.01 10.50
N LYS A 134 -3.55 3.85 10.41
CA LYS A 134 -2.84 4.39 11.57
C LYS A 134 -3.73 5.29 12.42
N SER A 135 -4.56 6.14 11.82
CA SER A 135 -5.49 6.98 12.60
C SER A 135 -6.46 6.13 13.42
N LYS A 136 -6.86 4.95 12.93
CA LYS A 136 -7.67 3.99 13.68
C LYS A 136 -6.91 3.21 14.75
N ILE A 137 -5.58 3.24 14.78
CA ILE A 137 -4.79 2.69 15.89
C ILE A 137 -4.70 3.70 17.04
N THR A 138 -4.68 5.00 16.72
CA THR A 138 -4.46 6.09 17.68
C THR A 138 -5.75 6.66 18.28
N GLU A 139 -6.89 6.51 17.59
CA GLU A 139 -8.25 6.77 18.13
C GLU A 139 -8.67 5.73 19.18
#